data_AF-A0A1I4SVT3-F1
#
_entry.id   AF-A0A1I4SVT3-F1
#
_cell.length_a   1.000
_cell.length_b   1.000
_cell.length_c   1.000
_cell.angle_alpha   90.00
_cell.angle_beta   90.00
_cell.angle_gamma   90.00
#
_symmetry.space_group_name_H-M   'P 1'
#
loop_
_entity.id
_entity.type
_entity.pdbx_description
1 polymer ?
#
loop_
_entity_poly.entity_id
_entity_poly.type
_entity_poly.pdbx_seq_one_letter_code
_entity_poly.pdbx_strand_id
1 'polypeptide(L)'
;MAKHFYQILLKMIYAGRCWPVLLFGCYGFILFYGLRAYHDWSSVSSILGVVVLLTVTSFKRSEKGGIRFFLLALLPLLLYLLAPAKTLLWAAAVCGCLFLAETFYGRINHLPLMVLGIITPLFKSVTDVFSFPIRLVLTKCAGTVLSRMGGGTRVEGNMIVMNGAEFSVDPACMGLQMTITSLLCAIMIIGFYQKKYQKVLSARMVFGALLLVMVLNIGSNLLRIILLVWFHIMPDTVLHDVAGILCLLVYVIAPALFLLRWGGNRYGYPEQTHRRRYVLRSALKMSLLNVSLAGVILLALVFRSFIATENAGTQQAAGIPGFAVATLPGDIIRLQNDRLLVYIKHIPNGYYSEHHPMICWKGSGYNFYRVQETPVDGHRIYTARLQQEKDVLYTAWWYDNGVVTTNSQLQWRWDALLGAHPYSLVNVTAASERELQLAVKDLLEKHRLSTYL
;
A
#
# COMPACT_ATOMS: atom_id res chain seq x y z
N MET A 1 25.99 3.54 -23.42
CA MET A 1 24.96 2.50 -23.17
C MET A 1 24.04 2.26 -24.38
N ALA A 2 23.45 3.28 -25.02
CA ALA A 2 22.48 3.11 -26.12
C ALA A 2 23.01 2.34 -27.35
N LYS A 3 24.23 2.62 -27.84
CA LYS A 3 24.83 1.88 -28.97
C LYS A 3 25.05 0.38 -28.69
N HIS A 4 25.40 0.03 -27.45
CA HIS A 4 25.64 -1.36 -27.07
C HIS A 4 24.32 -2.14 -26.94
N PHE A 5 23.29 -1.49 -26.40
CA PHE A 5 21.94 -2.04 -26.36
C PHE A 5 21.38 -2.26 -27.77
N TYR A 6 21.57 -1.28 -28.68
CA TYR A 6 21.14 -1.39 -30.07
C TYR A 6 21.83 -2.54 -30.82
N GLN A 7 23.14 -2.73 -30.63
CA GLN A 7 23.87 -3.84 -31.25
C GLN A 7 23.45 -5.22 -30.72
N ILE A 8 23.13 -5.33 -29.42
CA ILE A 8 22.59 -6.57 -28.84
C ILE A 8 21.20 -6.86 -29.41
N LEU A 9 20.34 -5.83 -29.50
CA LEU A 9 19.01 -5.92 -30.08
C LEU A 9 19.08 -6.39 -31.55
N LEU A 10 19.96 -5.77 -32.37
CA LEU A 10 20.16 -6.15 -33.76
C LEU A 10 20.64 -7.60 -33.88
N LYS A 11 21.64 -8.03 -33.11
CA LYS A 11 22.13 -9.41 -33.14
C LYS A 11 21.05 -10.43 -32.76
N MET A 12 20.17 -10.09 -31.82
CA MET A 12 19.01 -10.93 -31.48
C MET A 12 17.98 -11.00 -32.61
N ILE A 13 17.69 -9.87 -33.26
CA ILE A 13 16.76 -9.78 -34.39
C ILE A 13 17.30 -10.58 -35.58
N TYR A 14 18.56 -10.37 -35.95
CA TYR A 14 19.23 -11.08 -37.05
C TYR A 14 19.37 -12.59 -36.81
N ALA A 15 19.37 -13.05 -35.56
CA ALA A 15 19.42 -14.48 -35.22
C ALA A 15 18.03 -15.17 -35.24
N GLY A 16 16.96 -14.49 -35.70
CA GLY A 16 15.59 -15.03 -35.64
C GLY A 16 15.03 -15.15 -34.22
N ARG A 17 15.62 -14.44 -33.25
CA ARG A 17 15.27 -14.49 -31.82
C ARG A 17 14.61 -13.17 -31.39
N CYS A 18 13.63 -12.68 -32.15
CA CYS A 18 12.83 -11.50 -31.78
C CYS A 18 11.84 -11.76 -30.64
N TRP A 19 11.48 -13.03 -30.42
CA TRP A 19 10.48 -13.44 -29.44
C TRP A 19 10.72 -12.95 -27.99
N PRO A 20 11.95 -12.82 -27.45
CA PRO A 20 12.18 -12.26 -26.11
C PRO A 20 11.79 -10.79 -26.01
N VAL A 21 12.06 -10.02 -27.07
CA VAL A 21 11.72 -8.59 -27.15
C VAL A 21 10.21 -8.44 -27.21
N LEU A 22 9.54 -9.28 -28.00
CA LEU A 22 8.08 -9.32 -28.07
C LEU A 22 7.46 -9.64 -26.71
N LEU A 23 7.95 -10.66 -26.01
CA LEU A 23 7.46 -11.00 -24.67
C LEU A 23 7.72 -9.91 -23.63
N PHE A 24 8.90 -9.28 -23.67
CA PHE A 24 9.19 -8.14 -22.81
C PHE A 24 8.23 -6.98 -23.11
N GLY A 25 7.95 -6.71 -24.38
CA GLY A 25 6.95 -5.77 -24.82
C GLY A 25 5.55 -6.12 -24.32
N CYS A 26 5.13 -7.39 -24.39
CA CYS A 26 3.83 -7.85 -23.89
C CYS A 26 3.69 -7.65 -22.37
N TYR A 27 4.66 -8.11 -21.58
CA TYR A 27 4.63 -7.90 -20.13
C TYR A 27 4.72 -6.41 -19.76
N GLY A 28 5.54 -5.64 -20.48
CA GLY A 28 5.60 -4.19 -20.35
C GLY A 28 4.24 -3.54 -20.62
N PHE A 29 3.56 -3.92 -21.70
CA PHE A 29 2.22 -3.43 -22.02
C PHE A 29 1.22 -3.76 -20.89
N ILE A 30 1.22 -5.01 -20.39
CA ILE A 30 0.35 -5.40 -19.28
C ILE A 30 0.64 -4.55 -18.02
N LEU A 31 1.92 -4.34 -17.68
CA LEU A 31 2.34 -3.60 -16.49
C LEU A 31 2.10 -2.08 -16.58
N PHE A 32 2.34 -1.47 -17.74
CA PHE A 32 2.24 -0.01 -17.91
C PHE A 32 0.87 0.46 -18.39
N TYR A 33 0.21 -0.31 -19.27
CA TYR A 33 -1.12 0.03 -19.78
C TYR A 33 -2.21 -0.64 -18.93
N GLY A 34 -2.16 -1.96 -18.79
CA GLY A 34 -3.19 -2.72 -18.05
C GLY A 34 -3.28 -2.37 -16.56
N LEU A 35 -2.17 -1.93 -15.97
CA LEU A 35 -2.08 -1.57 -14.55
C LEU A 35 -1.80 -0.07 -14.31
N ARG A 36 -1.97 0.79 -15.32
CA ARG A 36 -1.70 2.25 -15.22
C ARG A 36 -2.41 2.91 -14.04
N ALA A 37 -3.69 2.62 -13.87
CA ALA A 37 -4.51 3.19 -12.79
C ALA A 37 -4.28 2.53 -11.43
N TYR A 38 -3.58 1.38 -11.40
CA TYR A 38 -3.36 0.62 -10.18
C TYR A 38 -2.01 0.95 -9.53
N HIS A 39 -0.96 1.13 -10.32
CA HIS A 39 0.38 1.40 -9.81
C HIS A 39 0.92 2.74 -10.30
N ASP A 40 1.25 3.62 -9.35
CA ASP A 40 1.87 4.91 -9.61
C ASP A 40 3.39 4.74 -9.81
N TRP A 41 3.80 4.62 -11.07
CA TRP A 41 5.19 4.46 -11.47
C TRP A 41 6.06 5.69 -11.21
N SER A 42 5.46 6.88 -11.06
CA SER A 42 6.16 8.12 -10.73
C SER A 42 6.39 8.31 -9.24
N SER A 43 5.85 7.45 -8.39
CA SER A 43 6.06 7.55 -6.95
C SER A 43 7.53 7.30 -6.58
N VAL A 44 8.02 8.01 -5.57
CA VAL A 44 9.39 7.86 -5.05
C VAL A 44 9.69 6.40 -4.68
N SER A 45 8.72 5.71 -4.09
CA SER A 45 8.82 4.29 -3.73
C SER A 45 9.04 3.39 -4.94
N SER A 46 8.37 3.65 -6.06
CA SER A 46 8.52 2.87 -7.28
C SER A 46 9.89 3.12 -7.92
N ILE A 47 10.32 4.37 -7.99
CA ILE A 47 11.65 4.75 -8.53
C ILE A 47 12.75 4.11 -7.68
N LEU A 48 12.70 4.28 -6.36
CA LEU A 48 13.64 3.66 -5.43
C LEU A 48 13.60 2.13 -5.55
N GLY A 49 12.41 1.56 -5.68
CA GLY A 49 12.19 0.13 -5.90
C GLY A 49 12.93 -0.40 -7.13
N VAL A 50 12.85 0.32 -8.27
CA VAL A 50 13.59 -0.03 -9.49
C VAL A 50 15.09 0.06 -9.27
N VAL A 51 15.59 1.11 -8.61
CA VAL A 51 17.01 1.23 -8.26
C VAL A 51 17.47 0.06 -7.38
N VAL A 52 16.67 -0.30 -6.38
CA VAL A 52 16.95 -1.44 -5.49
C VAL A 52 16.94 -2.74 -6.30
N LEU A 53 15.97 -2.95 -7.19
CA LEU A 53 15.94 -4.13 -8.07
C LEU A 53 17.22 -4.26 -8.90
N LEU A 54 17.68 -3.18 -9.53
CA LEU A 54 18.91 -3.19 -10.32
C LEU A 54 20.14 -3.52 -9.47
N THR A 55 20.17 -3.04 -8.22
CA THR A 55 21.31 -3.26 -7.31
C THR A 55 21.31 -4.64 -6.65
N VAL A 56 20.16 -5.22 -6.33
CA VAL A 56 20.08 -6.48 -5.57
C VAL A 56 19.84 -7.72 -6.43
N THR A 57 19.40 -7.56 -7.68
CA THR A 57 19.21 -8.68 -8.60
C THR A 57 20.56 -9.31 -8.94
N SER A 58 20.68 -10.60 -8.66
CA SER A 58 21.83 -11.41 -9.05
C SER A 58 21.36 -12.68 -9.73
N PHE A 59 22.02 -13.04 -10.83
CA PHE A 59 21.70 -14.22 -11.60
C PHE A 59 22.75 -15.30 -11.39
N LYS A 60 22.31 -16.46 -10.90
CA LYS A 60 23.14 -17.65 -10.79
C LYS A 60 23.17 -18.37 -12.13
N ARG A 61 24.12 -18.00 -12.98
CA ARG A 61 24.30 -18.61 -14.31
C ARG A 61 24.62 -20.12 -14.25
N SER A 62 25.11 -20.61 -13.12
CA SER A 62 25.38 -22.03 -12.87
C SER A 62 24.13 -22.85 -12.56
N GLU A 63 23.04 -22.21 -12.15
CA GLU A 63 21.80 -22.88 -11.78
C GLU A 63 20.75 -22.73 -12.89
N LYS A 64 20.01 -23.82 -13.16
CA LYS A 64 18.96 -23.81 -14.18
C LYS A 64 17.85 -22.84 -13.78
N GLY A 65 17.43 -21.98 -14.71
CA GLY A 65 16.15 -21.28 -14.60
C GLY A 65 15.01 -22.30 -14.43
N GLY A 66 14.15 -22.07 -13.44
CA GLY A 66 13.10 -23.02 -13.07
C GLY A 66 11.75 -22.67 -13.67
N ILE A 67 10.80 -23.60 -13.57
CA ILE A 67 9.37 -23.28 -13.81
C ILE A 67 8.70 -22.64 -12.58
N ARG A 68 9.48 -22.31 -11.54
CA ARG A 68 8.96 -21.83 -10.25
C ARG A 68 8.15 -20.55 -10.40
N PHE A 69 8.65 -19.59 -11.18
CA PHE A 69 7.94 -18.33 -11.39
C PHE A 69 6.75 -18.47 -12.34
N PHE A 70 6.78 -19.44 -13.26
CA PHE A 70 5.60 -19.82 -14.05
C PHE A 70 4.49 -20.36 -13.13
N LEU A 71 4.81 -21.29 -12.23
CA LEU A 71 3.85 -21.83 -11.26
C LEU A 71 3.34 -20.73 -10.30
N LEU A 72 4.24 -19.87 -9.82
CA LEU A 72 3.87 -18.72 -8.99
C LEU A 72 3.03 -17.68 -9.74
N ALA A 73 3.14 -17.57 -11.06
CA ALA A 73 2.29 -16.70 -11.87
C ALA A 73 0.90 -17.31 -12.13
N LEU A 74 0.82 -18.64 -12.22
CA LEU A 74 -0.42 -19.34 -12.55
C LEU A 74 -1.46 -19.21 -11.44
N LEU A 75 -1.07 -19.34 -10.17
CA LEU A 75 -1.99 -19.20 -9.03
C LEU A 75 -2.71 -17.84 -8.99
N PRO A 76 -2.02 -16.68 -8.98
CA PRO A 76 -2.69 -15.39 -8.99
C PRO A 76 -3.44 -15.14 -10.30
N LEU A 77 -3.00 -15.70 -11.43
CA LEU A 77 -3.76 -15.61 -12.69
C LEU A 77 -5.10 -16.36 -12.61
N LEU A 78 -5.11 -17.58 -12.06
CA LEU A 78 -6.34 -18.34 -11.83
C LEU A 78 -7.26 -17.60 -10.84
N LEU A 79 -6.70 -17.07 -9.77
CA LEU A 79 -7.48 -16.25 -8.82
C LEU A 79 -8.01 -14.98 -9.48
N TYR A 80 -7.26 -14.33 -10.38
CA TYR A 80 -7.72 -13.17 -11.14
C TYR A 80 -8.90 -13.50 -12.06
N LEU A 81 -8.90 -14.70 -12.62
CA LEU A 81 -10.02 -15.22 -13.41
C LEU A 81 -11.26 -15.51 -12.55
N LEU A 82 -11.13 -15.67 -11.23
CA LEU A 82 -12.28 -15.83 -10.32
C LEU A 82 -12.71 -14.49 -9.74
N ALA A 83 -11.75 -13.74 -9.17
CA ALA A 83 -11.90 -12.44 -8.57
C ALA A 83 -11.00 -11.43 -9.30
N PRO A 84 -11.54 -10.49 -10.10
CA PRO A 84 -10.78 -9.62 -10.99
C PRO A 84 -10.04 -8.49 -10.23
N ALA A 85 -9.30 -8.83 -9.18
CA ALA A 85 -8.47 -7.91 -8.42
C ALA A 85 -7.17 -7.60 -9.17
N LYS A 86 -6.90 -6.31 -9.42
CA LYS A 86 -5.69 -5.86 -10.12
C LYS A 86 -4.39 -6.25 -9.40
N THR A 87 -4.44 -6.48 -8.09
CA THR A 87 -3.35 -7.02 -7.26
C THR A 87 -2.86 -8.38 -7.78
N LEU A 88 -3.80 -9.25 -8.18
CA LEU A 88 -3.55 -10.59 -8.69
C LEU A 88 -2.95 -10.53 -10.10
N LEU A 89 -3.49 -9.66 -10.96
CA LEU A 89 -2.93 -9.40 -12.29
C LEU A 89 -1.49 -8.89 -12.20
N TRP A 90 -1.23 -7.94 -11.29
CA TRP A 90 0.12 -7.44 -11.02
C TRP A 90 1.06 -8.55 -10.58
N ALA A 91 0.62 -9.41 -9.65
CA ALA A 91 1.44 -10.52 -9.16
C ALA A 91 1.75 -11.54 -10.27
N ALA A 92 0.76 -11.87 -11.11
CA ALA A 92 0.93 -12.75 -12.27
C ALA A 92 1.91 -12.16 -13.29
N ALA A 93 1.75 -10.89 -13.65
CA ALA A 93 2.60 -10.22 -14.63
C ALA A 93 4.06 -10.10 -14.13
N VAL A 94 4.25 -9.73 -12.86
CA VAL A 94 5.58 -9.64 -12.25
C VAL A 94 6.26 -11.01 -12.16
N CYS A 95 5.53 -12.06 -11.75
CA CYS A 95 6.07 -13.42 -11.78
C CYS A 95 6.39 -13.86 -13.22
N GLY A 96 5.59 -13.44 -14.21
CA GLY A 96 5.88 -13.62 -15.63
C GLY A 96 7.19 -12.95 -16.06
N CYS A 97 7.43 -11.70 -15.65
CA CYS A 97 8.70 -11.00 -15.87
C CYS A 97 9.89 -11.73 -15.23
N LEU A 98 9.75 -12.22 -14.00
CA LEU A 98 10.79 -12.99 -13.32
C LEU A 98 11.03 -14.34 -14.01
N PHE A 99 9.98 -15.01 -14.49
CA PHE A 99 10.08 -16.23 -15.28
C PHE A 99 10.81 -16.01 -16.61
N LEU A 100 10.50 -14.90 -17.29
CA LEU A 100 11.19 -14.48 -18.51
C LEU A 100 12.67 -14.23 -18.22
N ALA A 101 12.98 -13.48 -17.16
CA ALA A 101 14.35 -13.19 -16.76
C ALA A 101 15.13 -14.47 -16.39
N GLU A 102 14.52 -15.41 -15.66
CA GLU A 102 15.15 -16.71 -15.36
C GLU A 102 15.43 -17.56 -16.60
N THR A 103 14.57 -17.44 -17.62
CA THR A 103 14.70 -18.18 -18.87
C THR A 103 15.98 -17.78 -19.63
N PHE A 104 16.42 -16.53 -19.51
CA PHE A 104 17.59 -16.01 -20.24
C PHE A 104 18.86 -15.93 -19.42
N TYR A 105 18.76 -15.48 -18.16
CA TYR A 105 19.93 -15.08 -17.38
C TYR A 105 20.32 -16.11 -16.31
N GLY A 106 19.48 -17.10 -16.04
CA GLY A 106 19.67 -18.11 -15.00
C GLY A 106 18.87 -17.82 -13.73
N ARG A 107 19.05 -18.63 -12.70
CA ARG A 107 18.21 -18.55 -11.49
C ARG A 107 18.41 -17.22 -10.74
N ILE A 108 17.31 -16.54 -10.42
CA ILE A 108 17.32 -15.26 -9.71
C ILE A 108 17.40 -15.50 -8.19
N ASN A 109 18.04 -14.61 -7.43
CA ASN A 109 17.96 -14.64 -5.96
C ASN A 109 16.56 -14.28 -5.44
N HIS A 110 16.31 -14.38 -4.13
CA HIS A 110 14.97 -14.10 -3.58
C HIS A 110 14.72 -12.60 -3.31
N LEU A 111 15.76 -11.77 -3.24
CA LEU A 111 15.63 -10.34 -2.94
C LEU A 111 14.73 -9.59 -3.95
N PRO A 112 14.83 -9.81 -5.28
CA PRO A 112 13.97 -9.10 -6.23
C PRO A 112 12.48 -9.37 -6.00
N LEU A 113 12.11 -10.61 -5.62
CA LEU A 113 10.73 -10.94 -5.29
C LEU A 113 10.23 -10.14 -4.08
N MET A 114 11.06 -9.96 -3.06
CA MET A 114 10.72 -9.16 -1.88
C MET A 114 10.59 -7.67 -2.23
N VAL A 115 11.50 -7.13 -3.05
CA VAL A 115 11.41 -5.73 -3.51
C VAL A 115 10.11 -5.52 -4.29
N LEU A 116 9.82 -6.41 -5.24
CA LEU A 116 8.57 -6.37 -6.00
C LEU A 116 7.36 -6.42 -5.05
N GLY A 117 7.36 -7.31 -4.06
CA GLY A 117 6.33 -7.40 -3.04
C GLY A 117 6.18 -6.14 -2.16
N ILE A 118 7.23 -5.35 -1.95
CA ILE A 118 7.17 -4.10 -1.19
C ILE A 118 6.66 -2.93 -2.02
N ILE A 119 7.02 -2.88 -3.31
CA ILE A 119 6.59 -1.78 -4.20
C ILE A 119 5.15 -1.94 -4.69
N THR A 120 4.52 -3.10 -4.48
CA THR A 120 3.15 -3.30 -4.94
C THR A 120 2.18 -2.36 -4.22
N PRO A 121 1.16 -1.83 -4.90
CA PRO A 121 0.14 -0.99 -4.26
C PRO A 121 -0.57 -1.71 -3.11
N LEU A 122 -0.66 -3.05 -3.13
CA LEU A 122 -1.20 -3.83 -2.02
C LEU A 122 -0.42 -3.59 -0.72
N PHE A 123 0.91 -3.55 -0.79
CA PHE A 123 1.73 -3.32 0.39
C PHE A 123 1.49 -1.92 0.93
N LYS A 124 1.38 -0.91 0.05
CA LYS A 124 0.97 0.45 0.42
C LYS A 124 -0.40 0.46 1.10
N SER A 125 -1.40 -0.22 0.56
CA SER A 125 -2.73 -0.28 1.19
C SER A 125 -2.68 -0.96 2.56
N VAL A 126 -1.94 -2.05 2.71
CA VAL A 126 -1.74 -2.72 4.00
C VAL A 126 -1.09 -1.77 5.00
N THR A 127 -0.01 -1.08 4.60
CA THR A 127 0.66 -0.15 5.48
C THR A 127 -0.25 1.03 5.83
N ASP A 128 -1.07 1.54 4.90
CA ASP A 128 -2.06 2.61 5.16
C ASP A 128 -3.06 2.19 6.25
N VAL A 129 -3.65 0.99 6.13
CA VAL A 129 -4.63 0.44 7.09
C VAL A 129 -4.06 0.36 8.51
N PHE A 130 -2.85 -0.19 8.66
CA PHE A 130 -2.23 -0.33 9.98
C PHE A 130 -1.62 0.98 10.50
N SER A 131 -1.25 1.91 9.62
CA SER A 131 -0.58 3.15 10.01
C SER A 131 -1.43 4.02 10.92
N PHE A 132 -2.75 4.08 10.68
CA PHE A 132 -3.62 5.00 11.40
C PHE A 132 -3.78 4.61 12.88
N PRO A 133 -4.15 3.35 13.24
CA PRO A 133 -4.17 2.92 14.63
C PRO A 133 -2.81 3.05 15.31
N ILE A 134 -1.71 2.71 14.60
CA ILE A 134 -0.36 2.87 15.13
C ILE A 134 -0.08 4.34 15.47
N ARG A 135 -0.45 5.29 14.60
CA ARG A 135 -0.29 6.72 14.89
C ARG A 135 -1.03 7.15 16.15
N LEU A 136 -2.29 6.76 16.33
CA LEU A 136 -3.04 7.10 17.54
C LEU A 136 -2.36 6.58 18.82
N VAL A 137 -1.81 5.36 18.77
CA VAL A 137 -1.02 4.81 19.88
C VAL A 137 0.27 5.61 20.09
N LEU A 138 1.00 5.92 19.02
CA LEU A 138 2.23 6.72 19.09
C LEU A 138 1.97 8.13 19.66
N THR A 139 0.87 8.78 19.27
CA THR A 139 0.46 10.10 19.82
C THR A 139 0.23 10.01 21.32
N LYS A 140 -0.48 8.99 21.80
CA LYS A 140 -0.69 8.76 23.24
C LYS A 140 0.62 8.49 23.98
N CYS A 141 1.50 7.67 23.41
CA CYS A 141 2.82 7.41 23.97
C CYS A 141 3.68 8.68 24.04
N ALA A 142 3.73 9.45 22.96
CA ALA A 142 4.48 10.71 22.89
C ALA A 142 3.95 11.72 23.93
N GLY A 143 2.63 11.90 24.01
CA GLY A 143 2.02 12.76 25.02
C GLY A 143 2.39 12.34 26.45
N THR A 144 2.36 11.05 26.76
CA THR A 144 2.75 10.52 28.08
C THR A 144 4.22 10.81 28.41
N VAL A 145 5.12 10.66 27.43
CA VAL A 145 6.55 10.97 27.61
C VAL A 145 6.73 12.47 27.84
N LEU A 146 6.08 13.31 27.05
CA LEU A 146 6.16 14.77 27.17
C LEU A 146 5.56 15.28 28.50
N SER A 147 4.46 14.68 28.99
CA SER A 147 3.90 15.02 30.31
C SER A 147 4.90 14.73 31.43
N ARG A 148 5.61 13.60 31.35
CA ARG A 148 6.64 13.21 32.34
C ARG A 148 7.86 14.14 32.30
N MET A 149 8.15 14.74 31.16
CA MET A 149 9.22 15.72 31.00
C MET A 149 8.84 17.13 31.49
N GLY A 150 7.66 17.29 32.10
CA GLY A 150 7.21 18.55 32.70
C GLY A 150 6.42 19.46 31.75
N GLY A 151 6.08 19.00 30.54
CA GLY A 151 5.17 19.72 29.66
C GLY A 151 3.73 19.54 30.12
N GLY A 152 2.98 20.63 30.33
CA GLY A 152 1.54 20.59 30.53
C GLY A 152 0.82 20.15 29.26
N THR A 153 0.88 18.86 28.95
CA THR A 153 0.41 18.30 27.68
C THR A 153 -0.95 17.63 27.82
N ARG A 154 -1.82 17.88 26.84
CA ARG A 154 -3.12 17.23 26.70
C ARG A 154 -3.18 16.53 25.35
N VAL A 155 -3.63 15.28 25.34
CA VAL A 155 -3.75 14.47 24.11
C VAL A 155 -5.22 14.30 23.77
N GLU A 156 -5.59 14.62 22.53
CA GLU A 156 -6.95 14.46 22.01
C GLU A 156 -6.91 13.81 20.62
N GLY A 157 -7.21 12.51 20.56
CA GLY A 157 -7.14 11.75 19.30
C GLY A 157 -5.73 11.75 18.71
N ASN A 158 -5.59 12.33 17.51
CA ASN A 158 -4.31 12.54 16.82
C ASN A 158 -3.59 13.85 17.19
N MET A 159 -4.12 14.66 18.12
CA MET A 159 -3.56 15.96 18.51
C MET A 159 -2.82 15.91 19.84
N ILE A 160 -1.74 16.68 19.94
CA ILE A 160 -1.04 16.99 21.20
C ILE A 160 -1.09 18.49 21.42
N VAL A 161 -1.67 18.93 22.54
CA VAL A 161 -1.71 20.34 22.95
C VAL A 161 -0.63 20.54 24.00
N MET A 162 0.29 21.48 23.77
CA MET A 162 1.36 21.83 24.71
C MET A 162 1.49 23.35 24.78
N ASN A 163 1.37 23.93 25.97
CA ASN A 163 1.48 25.39 26.20
C ASN A 163 0.55 26.23 25.29
N GLY A 164 -0.64 25.72 24.97
CA GLY A 164 -1.60 26.37 24.07
C GLY A 164 -1.33 26.19 22.57
N ALA A 165 -0.21 25.58 22.18
CA ALA A 165 0.06 25.20 20.80
C ALA A 165 -0.51 23.81 20.50
N GLU A 166 -1.17 23.66 19.35
CA GLU A 166 -1.75 22.40 18.90
C GLU A 166 -0.85 21.74 17.84
N PHE A 167 -0.44 20.50 18.08
CA PHE A 167 0.37 19.71 17.16
C PHE A 167 -0.45 18.52 16.63
N SER A 168 -0.74 18.52 15.32
CA SER A 168 -1.39 17.39 14.66
C SER A 168 -0.37 16.33 14.27
N VAL A 169 -0.55 15.11 14.77
CA VAL A 169 0.22 13.93 14.36
C VAL A 169 -0.46 13.30 13.13
N ASP A 170 -0.54 14.09 12.06
CA ASP A 170 -1.26 13.74 10.84
C ASP A 170 -0.41 12.99 9.80
N PRO A 171 -1.00 12.41 8.74
CA PRO A 171 -0.27 11.78 7.64
C PRO A 171 0.81 12.64 6.97
N ALA A 172 0.72 13.97 7.08
CA ALA A 172 1.76 14.90 6.64
C ALA A 172 3.11 14.65 7.38
N CYS A 173 3.06 14.07 8.58
CA CYS A 173 4.20 13.40 9.19
C CYS A 173 4.45 12.08 8.43
N MET A 174 5.21 12.15 7.32
CA MET A 174 5.50 11.12 6.30
C MET A 174 6.04 9.73 6.76
N GLY A 175 5.77 9.26 7.98
CA GLY A 175 6.29 8.00 8.54
C GLY A 175 5.95 6.75 7.70
N LEU A 176 4.92 6.80 6.85
CA LEU A 176 4.51 5.66 6.04
C LEU A 176 5.26 5.52 4.71
N GLN A 177 5.47 6.62 3.98
CA GLN A 177 6.42 6.60 2.86
C GLN A 177 7.81 6.19 3.37
N MET A 178 8.17 6.61 4.59
CA MET A 178 9.39 6.14 5.24
C MET A 178 9.40 4.65 5.57
N THR A 179 8.26 3.98 5.75
CA THR A 179 8.22 2.53 5.95
C THR A 179 8.63 1.80 4.67
N ILE A 180 8.05 2.14 3.53
CA ILE A 180 8.43 1.53 2.25
C ILE A 180 9.91 1.85 1.93
N THR A 181 10.31 3.12 2.08
CA THR A 181 11.68 3.56 1.85
C THR A 181 12.69 2.85 2.76
N SER A 182 12.43 2.74 4.07
CA SER A 182 13.34 2.07 5.02
C SER A 182 13.48 0.58 4.71
N LEU A 183 12.40 -0.12 4.34
CA LEU A 183 12.44 -1.52 3.93
C LEU A 183 13.22 -1.71 2.63
N LEU A 184 13.02 -0.84 1.64
CA LEU A 184 13.79 -0.87 0.39
C LEU A 184 15.28 -0.59 0.61
N CYS A 185 15.62 0.40 1.44
CA CYS A 185 16.98 0.67 1.86
C CYS A 185 17.59 -0.53 2.61
N ALA A 186 16.83 -1.19 3.48
CA ALA A 186 17.30 -2.40 4.16
C ALA A 186 17.62 -3.53 3.18
N ILE A 187 16.77 -3.77 2.18
CA ILE A 187 17.06 -4.76 1.13
C ILE A 187 18.30 -4.36 0.33
N MET A 188 18.47 -3.08 0.01
CA MET A 188 19.66 -2.57 -0.68
C MET A 188 20.93 -2.83 0.14
N ILE A 189 20.90 -2.54 1.45
CA ILE A 189 22.01 -2.81 2.38
C ILE A 189 22.32 -4.30 2.45
N ILE A 190 21.30 -5.16 2.53
CA ILE A 190 21.46 -6.62 2.49
C ILE A 190 22.14 -7.04 1.19
N GLY A 191 21.63 -6.59 0.04
CA GLY A 191 22.21 -6.91 -1.26
C GLY A 191 23.65 -6.43 -1.40
N PHE A 192 23.97 -5.25 -0.89
CA PHE A 192 25.33 -4.71 -0.85
C PHE A 192 26.26 -5.60 -0.03
N TYR A 193 25.89 -5.98 1.21
CA TYR A 193 26.72 -6.83 2.05
C TYR A 193 26.81 -8.27 1.56
N GLN A 194 25.76 -8.81 0.92
CA GLN A 194 25.82 -10.13 0.29
C GLN A 194 26.88 -10.16 -0.81
N LYS A 195 26.91 -9.12 -1.67
CA LYS A 195 27.95 -8.96 -2.70
C LYS A 195 29.34 -8.74 -2.10
N LYS A 196 29.45 -7.91 -1.06
CA LYS A 196 30.74 -7.59 -0.41
C LYS A 196 31.37 -8.81 0.26
N TYR A 197 30.57 -9.61 0.97
CA TYR A 197 31.07 -10.77 1.74
C TYR A 197 30.99 -12.10 0.99
N GLN A 198 30.42 -12.12 -0.22
CA GLN A 198 30.17 -13.36 -0.99
C GLN A 198 29.39 -14.40 -0.18
N LYS A 199 28.49 -13.91 0.69
CA LYS A 199 27.64 -14.70 1.58
C LYS A 199 26.20 -14.36 1.27
N VAL A 200 25.32 -15.35 1.36
CA VAL A 200 23.87 -15.18 1.19
C VAL A 200 23.18 -15.34 2.53
N LEU A 201 22.15 -14.52 2.75
CA LEU A 201 21.24 -14.68 3.89
C LEU A 201 20.08 -15.56 3.48
N SER A 202 19.58 -16.37 4.41
CA SER A 202 18.36 -17.15 4.19
C SER A 202 17.15 -16.22 4.14
N ALA A 203 16.11 -16.59 3.40
CA ALA A 203 14.90 -15.77 3.27
C ALA A 203 14.25 -15.47 4.63
N ARG A 204 14.34 -16.39 5.60
CA ARG A 204 13.84 -16.20 6.97
C ARG A 204 14.60 -15.09 7.70
N MET A 205 15.94 -15.05 7.58
CA MET A 205 16.75 -13.99 8.18
C MET A 205 16.50 -12.64 7.51
N VAL A 206 16.33 -12.62 6.18
CA VAL A 206 15.95 -11.38 5.47
C VAL A 206 14.60 -10.89 5.96
N PHE A 207 13.60 -11.77 6.09
CA PHE A 207 12.30 -11.39 6.64
C PHE A 207 12.40 -10.86 8.09
N GLY A 208 13.14 -11.54 8.97
CA GLY A 208 13.39 -11.08 10.33
C GLY A 208 14.11 -9.72 10.39
N ALA A 209 15.06 -9.48 9.49
CA ALA A 209 15.72 -8.20 9.33
C ALA A 209 14.75 -7.08 8.89
N LEU A 210 13.85 -7.37 7.94
CA LEU A 210 12.83 -6.41 7.51
C LEU A 210 11.84 -6.08 8.63
N LEU A 211 11.41 -7.09 9.40
CA LEU A 211 10.57 -6.88 10.58
C LEU A 211 11.27 -6.00 11.63
N LEU A 212 12.55 -6.24 11.88
CA LEU A 212 13.36 -5.41 12.77
C LEU A 212 13.43 -3.97 12.29
N VAL A 213 13.66 -3.72 11.00
CA VAL A 213 13.67 -2.38 10.42
C VAL A 213 12.31 -1.70 10.55
N MET A 214 11.22 -2.45 10.37
CA MET A 214 9.86 -1.93 10.60
C MET A 214 9.66 -1.50 12.07
N VAL A 215 10.15 -2.27 13.05
CA VAL A 215 10.11 -1.89 14.48
C VAL A 215 10.96 -0.64 14.74
N LEU A 216 12.19 -0.59 14.20
CA LEU A 216 13.04 0.59 14.30
C LEU A 216 12.37 1.83 13.70
N ASN A 217 11.64 1.68 12.59
CA ASN A 217 10.92 2.78 11.95
C ASN A 217 9.73 3.27 12.81
N ILE A 218 8.99 2.37 13.46
CA ILE A 218 7.92 2.74 14.41
C ILE A 218 8.53 3.52 15.60
N GLY A 219 9.64 3.03 16.15
CA GLY A 219 10.36 3.71 17.23
C GLY A 219 10.92 5.08 16.81
N SER A 220 11.51 5.18 15.62
CA SER A 220 11.99 6.43 15.03
C SER A 220 10.87 7.46 14.87
N ASN A 221 9.68 7.01 14.42
CA ASN A 221 8.50 7.88 14.32
C ASN A 221 8.03 8.39 15.69
N LEU A 222 8.09 7.57 16.75
CA LEU A 222 7.78 8.04 18.11
C LEU A 222 8.75 9.14 18.56
N LEU A 223 10.05 8.90 18.40
CA LEU A 223 11.08 9.89 18.73
C LEU A 223 10.91 11.17 17.93
N ARG A 224 10.59 11.06 16.64
CA ARG A 224 10.28 12.19 15.77
C ARG A 224 9.13 13.03 16.33
N ILE A 225 8.01 12.41 16.71
CA ILE A 225 6.86 13.15 17.27
C ILE A 225 7.28 13.93 18.53
N ILE A 226 8.00 13.26 19.44
CA ILE A 226 8.50 13.89 20.67
C ILE A 226 9.40 15.09 20.35
N LEU A 227 10.36 14.93 19.42
CA LEU A 227 11.27 16.01 19.01
C LEU A 227 10.51 17.19 18.39
N LEU A 228 9.58 16.92 17.47
CA LEU A 228 8.82 17.98 16.80
C LEU A 228 7.99 18.79 17.80
N VAL A 229 7.30 18.13 18.73
CA VAL A 229 6.49 18.83 19.74
C VAL A 229 7.39 19.58 20.72
N TRP A 230 8.45 18.94 21.23
CA TRP A 230 9.37 19.56 22.19
C TRP A 230 10.02 20.83 21.64
N PHE A 231 10.50 20.78 20.39
CA PHE A 231 11.13 21.91 19.71
C PHE A 231 10.12 22.85 18.99
N HIS A 232 8.82 22.64 19.16
CA HIS A 232 7.76 23.43 18.55
C HIS A 232 7.89 23.55 17.01
N ILE A 233 8.31 22.47 16.35
CA ILE A 233 8.51 22.42 14.91
C ILE A 233 7.16 22.10 14.25
N MET A 234 6.55 23.10 13.61
CA MET A 234 5.25 22.98 12.96
C MET A 234 5.32 22.18 11.65
N PRO A 235 4.20 21.56 11.23
CA PRO A 235 4.06 20.99 9.90
C PRO A 235 4.31 22.05 8.82
N ASP A 236 4.68 21.61 7.61
CA ASP A 236 4.99 22.44 6.43
C ASP A 236 6.23 23.34 6.53
N THR A 237 7.04 23.18 7.58
CA THR A 237 8.37 23.83 7.68
C THR A 237 9.46 22.93 7.10
N VAL A 238 10.50 23.52 6.50
CA VAL A 238 11.68 22.76 6.02
C VAL A 238 12.33 21.96 7.15
N LEU A 239 12.33 22.52 8.36
CA LEU A 239 12.90 21.88 9.54
C LEU A 239 12.17 20.58 9.90
N HIS A 240 10.84 20.53 9.71
CA HIS A 240 10.05 19.32 9.92
C HIS A 240 10.52 18.17 9.01
N ASP A 241 10.77 18.46 7.73
CA ASP A 241 11.21 17.46 6.76
C ASP A 241 12.65 17.01 7.01
N VAL A 242 13.54 17.95 7.33
CA VAL A 242 14.93 17.66 7.72
C VAL A 242 14.96 16.78 8.97
N ALA A 243 14.16 17.10 9.99
CA ALA A 243 14.06 16.29 11.21
C ALA A 243 13.57 14.86 10.89
N GLY A 244 12.61 14.73 9.96
CA GLY A 244 12.16 13.42 9.48
C GLY A 244 13.28 12.61 8.81
N ILE A 245 14.02 13.22 7.89
CA ILE A 245 15.15 12.56 7.20
C ILE A 245 16.24 12.19 8.20
N LEU A 246 16.55 13.07 9.15
CA LEU A 246 17.55 12.81 10.19
C LEU A 246 17.13 11.63 11.07
N CYS A 247 15.85 11.56 11.48
CA CYS A 247 15.33 10.44 12.26
C CYS A 247 15.39 9.11 11.49
N LEU A 248 15.13 9.13 10.17
CA LEU A 248 15.29 7.95 9.32
C LEU A 248 16.77 7.51 9.27
N LEU A 249 17.69 8.43 9.01
CA LEU A 249 19.11 8.13 8.88
C LEU A 249 19.71 7.63 10.20
N VAL A 250 19.46 8.34 11.30
CA VAL A 250 20.07 8.08 12.61
C VAL A 250 19.42 6.91 13.33
N TYR A 251 18.08 6.83 13.36
CA TYR A 251 17.39 5.82 14.17
C TYR A 251 16.98 4.57 13.39
N VAL A 252 17.03 4.59 12.06
CA VAL A 252 16.68 3.42 11.24
C VAL A 252 17.87 2.92 10.43
N ILE A 253 18.42 3.76 9.54
CA ILE A 253 19.47 3.34 8.59
C ILE A 253 20.79 3.02 9.30
N ALA A 254 21.28 3.87 10.20
CA ALA A 254 22.53 3.62 10.90
C ALA A 254 22.51 2.34 11.76
N PRO A 255 21.47 2.09 12.59
CA PRO A 255 21.32 0.81 13.30
C PRO A 255 21.18 -0.37 12.33
N ALA A 256 20.38 -0.23 11.26
CA ALA A 256 20.24 -1.28 10.27
C ALA A 256 21.57 -1.61 9.58
N LEU A 257 22.38 -0.61 9.22
CA LEU A 257 23.72 -0.82 8.64
C LEU A 257 24.60 -1.65 9.57
N PHE A 258 24.62 -1.35 10.86
CA PHE A 258 25.39 -2.08 11.86
C PHE A 258 24.87 -3.53 12.02
N LEU A 259 23.56 -3.68 12.25
CA LEU A 259 22.94 -4.98 12.54
C LEU A 259 22.95 -5.91 11.32
N LEU A 260 22.70 -5.38 10.12
CA LEU A 260 22.71 -6.16 8.87
C LEU A 260 24.14 -6.52 8.45
N ARG A 261 25.12 -5.64 8.69
CA ARG A 261 26.55 -5.97 8.52
C ARG A 261 26.95 -7.12 9.43
N TRP A 262 26.63 -7.01 10.72
CA TRP A 262 26.94 -8.01 11.72
C TRP A 262 26.26 -9.34 11.39
N GLY A 263 24.95 -9.32 11.11
CA GLY A 263 24.18 -10.52 10.77
C GLY A 263 24.64 -11.18 9.47
N GLY A 264 24.93 -10.37 8.43
CA GLY A 264 25.51 -10.82 7.16
C GLY A 264 26.84 -11.55 7.34
N ASN A 265 27.73 -11.01 8.17
CA ASN A 265 29.03 -11.62 8.41
C ASN A 265 28.94 -12.89 9.27
N ARG A 266 28.13 -12.87 10.35
CA ARG A 266 28.04 -13.95 11.33
C ARG A 266 27.21 -15.14 10.88
N TYR A 267 26.06 -14.88 10.25
CA TYR A 267 25.07 -15.92 9.92
C TYR A 267 24.93 -16.16 8.41
N GLY A 268 25.56 -15.33 7.57
CA GLY A 268 25.59 -15.55 6.12
C GLY A 268 26.37 -16.81 5.76
N TYR A 269 25.80 -17.64 4.88
CA TYR A 269 26.45 -18.84 4.37
C TYR A 269 27.14 -18.54 3.03
N PRO A 270 28.29 -19.17 2.74
CA PRO A 270 29.00 -18.94 1.49
C PRO A 270 28.12 -19.32 0.29
N GLU A 271 28.16 -18.51 -0.77
CA GLU A 271 27.45 -18.84 -1.99
C GLU A 271 28.07 -20.08 -2.65
N GLN A 272 27.35 -21.20 -2.67
CA GLN A 272 27.84 -22.43 -3.28
C GLN A 272 27.94 -22.26 -4.79
N THR A 273 29.17 -22.22 -5.31
CA THR A 273 29.43 -22.22 -6.75
C THR A 273 29.35 -23.64 -7.30
N HIS A 274 28.15 -24.11 -7.66
CA HIS A 274 28.04 -25.40 -8.35
C HIS A 274 28.63 -25.33 -9.76
N ARG A 275 29.72 -26.07 -10.01
CA ARG A 275 30.43 -26.15 -11.29
C ARG A 275 29.84 -27.18 -12.27
N ARG A 276 28.51 -27.32 -12.35
CA ARG A 276 27.91 -28.29 -13.30
C ARG A 276 27.87 -27.70 -14.72
N ARG A 277 28.47 -28.42 -15.68
CA ARG A 277 28.30 -28.17 -17.12
C ARG A 277 26.81 -28.26 -17.47
N TYR A 278 26.29 -27.19 -18.04
CA TYR A 278 24.87 -27.05 -18.32
C TYR A 278 24.52 -27.71 -19.65
N VAL A 279 23.54 -28.62 -19.62
CA VAL A 279 22.83 -29.07 -20.83
C VAL A 279 21.68 -28.11 -21.05
N LEU A 280 21.71 -27.40 -22.18
CA LEU A 280 20.68 -26.47 -22.60
C LEU A 280 19.34 -27.21 -22.65
N ARG A 281 18.42 -26.90 -21.73
CA ARG A 281 17.02 -27.35 -21.86
C ARG A 281 16.50 -26.80 -23.19
N SER A 282 15.63 -27.53 -23.89
CA SER A 282 15.05 -27.08 -25.15
C SER A 282 14.50 -25.65 -25.00
N ALA A 283 15.19 -24.68 -25.59
CA ALA A 283 14.84 -23.27 -25.52
C ALA A 283 13.39 -23.05 -25.96
N LEU A 284 12.96 -23.83 -26.96
CA LEU A 284 11.59 -23.86 -27.47
C LEU A 284 10.56 -24.11 -26.37
N LYS A 285 10.77 -25.09 -25.48
CA LYS A 285 9.81 -25.40 -24.41
C LYS A 285 9.63 -24.21 -23.46
N MET A 286 10.72 -23.54 -23.08
CA MET A 286 10.64 -22.39 -22.18
C MET A 286 10.03 -21.17 -22.88
N SER A 287 10.34 -20.96 -24.16
CA SER A 287 9.70 -19.93 -24.99
C SER A 287 8.19 -20.16 -25.08
N LEU A 288 7.75 -21.38 -25.39
CA LEU A 288 6.34 -21.73 -25.48
C LEU A 288 5.60 -21.47 -24.16
N LEU A 289 6.18 -21.83 -23.02
CA LEU A 289 5.60 -21.55 -21.71
C LEU A 289 5.47 -20.05 -21.41
N ASN A 290 6.45 -19.23 -21.83
CA ASN A 290 6.36 -17.78 -21.65
C ASN A 290 5.30 -17.17 -22.57
N VAL A 291 5.23 -17.62 -23.84
CA VAL A 291 4.22 -17.17 -24.80
C VAL A 291 2.82 -17.54 -24.32
N SER A 292 2.62 -18.77 -23.84
CA SER A 292 1.34 -19.19 -23.29
C SER A 292 0.95 -18.37 -22.06
N LEU A 293 1.89 -18.12 -21.14
CA LEU A 293 1.61 -17.32 -19.95
C LEU A 293 1.23 -15.87 -20.31
N ALA A 294 2.02 -15.20 -21.15
CA ALA A 294 1.74 -13.85 -21.59
C ALA A 294 0.41 -13.75 -22.36
N GLY A 295 0.14 -14.72 -23.24
CA GLY A 295 -1.11 -14.81 -24.00
C GLY A 295 -2.34 -14.97 -23.11
N VAL A 296 -2.29 -15.87 -22.12
CA VAL A 296 -3.41 -16.07 -21.17
C VAL A 296 -3.62 -14.84 -20.29
N ILE A 297 -2.54 -14.18 -19.81
CA ILE A 297 -2.68 -12.94 -19.03
C ILE A 297 -3.32 -11.83 -19.88
N LEU A 298 -2.90 -11.67 -21.13
CA LEU A 298 -3.46 -10.67 -22.04
C LEU A 298 -4.93 -10.96 -22.33
N LEU A 299 -5.27 -12.22 -22.63
CA LEU A 299 -6.65 -12.64 -22.86
C LEU A 299 -7.52 -12.39 -21.62
N ALA A 300 -7.02 -12.73 -20.42
CA ALA A 300 -7.72 -12.47 -19.17
C ALA A 300 -7.98 -10.97 -18.93
N LEU A 301 -7.00 -10.11 -19.26
CA LEU A 301 -7.13 -8.66 -19.17
C LEU A 301 -8.21 -8.13 -20.12
N VAL A 302 -8.20 -8.56 -21.38
CA VAL A 302 -9.18 -8.13 -22.40
C VAL A 302 -10.58 -8.63 -22.05
N PHE A 303 -10.72 -9.92 -21.73
CA PHE A 303 -12.01 -10.54 -21.39
C PHE A 303 -12.66 -9.87 -20.17
N ARG A 304 -11.89 -9.59 -19.12
CA ARG A 304 -12.41 -8.91 -17.92
C ARG A 304 -12.77 -7.44 -18.16
N SER A 305 -12.04 -6.75 -19.04
CA SER A 305 -12.38 -5.38 -19.42
C SER A 305 -13.73 -5.31 -20.14
N PHE A 306 -14.06 -6.34 -20.93
CA PHE A 306 -15.37 -6.45 -21.58
C PHE A 306 -16.51 -6.62 -20.56
N ILE A 307 -16.40 -7.61 -19.65
CA ILE A 307 -17.42 -7.89 -18.63
C ILE A 307 -17.67 -6.71 -17.68
N ALA A 308 -16.61 -5.97 -17.31
CA ALA A 308 -16.75 -4.83 -16.40
C ALA A 308 -17.64 -3.72 -16.96
N THR A 309 -17.78 -3.63 -18.29
CA THR A 309 -18.58 -2.59 -18.94
C THR A 309 -20.09 -2.89 -18.87
N GLU A 310 -20.48 -4.16 -18.76
CA GLU A 310 -21.89 -4.57 -18.75
C GLU A 310 -22.55 -4.49 -17.36
N ASN A 311 -21.77 -4.52 -16.27
CA ASN A 311 -22.30 -4.56 -14.89
C ASN A 311 -22.42 -3.19 -14.20
N ALA A 312 -22.16 -2.09 -14.90
CA ALA A 312 -22.32 -0.72 -14.37
C ALA A 312 -23.79 -0.26 -14.36
N GLY A 313 -24.71 -1.15 -13.96
CA GLY A 313 -26.12 -0.82 -13.77
C GLY A 313 -26.28 0.03 -12.51
N THR A 314 -26.37 1.35 -12.69
CA THR A 314 -26.63 2.31 -11.61
C THR A 314 -27.93 1.96 -10.89
N GLN A 315 -27.84 1.42 -9.68
CA GLN A 315 -29.01 1.34 -8.81
C GLN A 315 -29.32 2.77 -8.31
N GLN A 316 -30.49 3.30 -8.68
CA GLN A 316 -30.99 4.53 -8.09
C GLN A 316 -31.35 4.26 -6.63
N ALA A 317 -30.70 4.98 -5.72
CA ALA A 317 -31.08 4.94 -4.32
C ALA A 317 -32.51 5.46 -4.14
N ALA A 318 -33.32 4.76 -3.35
CA ALA A 318 -34.63 5.24 -2.95
C ALA A 318 -34.48 6.59 -2.24
N GLY A 319 -35.36 7.55 -2.55
CA GLY A 319 -35.33 8.87 -1.94
C GLY A 319 -35.50 8.79 -0.43
N ILE A 320 -34.55 9.35 0.32
CA ILE A 320 -34.68 9.50 1.78
C ILE A 320 -35.45 10.80 2.05
N PRO A 321 -36.58 10.78 2.78
CA PRO A 321 -37.34 11.98 3.07
C PRO A 321 -36.48 13.09 3.68
N GLY A 322 -36.57 14.30 3.12
CA GLY A 322 -35.82 15.46 3.61
C GLY A 322 -34.36 15.55 3.12
N PHE A 323 -33.93 14.67 2.22
CA PHE A 323 -32.62 14.77 1.55
C PHE A 323 -32.77 14.89 0.03
N ALA A 324 -31.99 15.80 -0.55
CA ALA A 324 -31.70 15.77 -1.98
C ALA A 324 -30.69 14.65 -2.26
N VAL A 325 -31.07 13.71 -3.12
CA VAL A 325 -30.24 12.56 -3.49
C VAL A 325 -29.57 12.82 -4.84
N ALA A 326 -28.25 12.65 -4.90
CA ALA A 326 -27.48 12.73 -6.13
C ALA A 326 -26.50 11.55 -6.22
N THR A 327 -26.47 10.88 -7.37
CA THR A 327 -25.47 9.84 -7.65
C THR A 327 -24.23 10.48 -8.27
N LEU A 328 -23.07 10.21 -7.68
CA LEU A 328 -21.75 10.65 -8.14
C LEU A 328 -20.99 9.48 -8.78
N PRO A 329 -19.95 9.76 -9.59
CA PRO A 329 -19.12 8.72 -10.19
C PRO A 329 -18.54 7.75 -9.15
N GLY A 330 -18.55 6.45 -9.48
CA GLY A 330 -17.96 5.39 -8.64
C GLY A 330 -18.89 4.86 -7.55
N ASP A 331 -20.19 4.76 -7.83
CA ASP A 331 -21.22 4.21 -6.92
C ASP A 331 -21.27 4.93 -5.57
N ILE A 332 -21.13 6.26 -5.62
CA ILE A 332 -21.23 7.15 -4.47
C ILE A 332 -22.59 7.82 -4.51
N ILE A 333 -23.36 7.68 -3.44
CA ILE A 333 -24.60 8.41 -3.23
C ILE A 333 -24.29 9.59 -2.31
N ARG A 334 -24.67 10.78 -2.75
CA ARG A 334 -24.65 12.00 -1.94
C ARG A 334 -26.07 12.33 -1.51
N LEU A 335 -26.27 12.46 -0.21
CA LEU A 335 -27.50 12.94 0.41
C LEU A 335 -27.19 14.30 1.03
N GLN A 336 -27.97 15.32 0.69
CA GLN A 336 -27.74 16.66 1.21
C GLN A 336 -29.05 17.34 1.62
N ASN A 337 -29.02 18.06 2.72
CA ASN A 337 -30.04 19.03 3.11
C ASN A 337 -29.39 20.26 3.77
N ASP A 338 -30.19 21.15 4.36
CA ASP A 338 -29.71 22.40 4.94
C ASP A 338 -28.76 22.22 6.15
N ARG A 339 -28.75 21.03 6.75
CA ARG A 339 -27.99 20.74 7.98
C ARG A 339 -26.88 19.70 7.80
N LEU A 340 -27.07 18.76 6.88
CA LEU A 340 -26.28 17.55 6.79
C LEU A 340 -25.84 17.27 5.35
N LEU A 341 -24.61 16.77 5.26
CA LEU A 341 -24.04 16.18 4.05
C LEU A 341 -23.63 14.74 4.37
N VAL A 342 -24.25 13.78 3.68
CA VAL A 342 -23.95 12.35 3.84
C VAL A 342 -23.45 11.78 2.52
N TYR A 343 -22.30 11.12 2.57
CA TYR A 343 -21.79 10.30 1.48
C TYR A 343 -21.91 8.84 1.85
N ILE A 344 -22.52 8.05 0.96
CA ILE A 344 -22.59 6.60 1.05
C ILE A 344 -21.83 6.05 -0.15
N LYS A 345 -20.69 5.40 0.12
CA LYS A 345 -19.88 4.78 -0.92
C LYS A 345 -20.00 3.27 -0.83
N HIS A 346 -20.49 2.66 -1.89
CA HIS A 346 -20.62 1.22 -1.96
C HIS A 346 -19.26 0.52 -2.02
N ILE A 347 -19.12 -0.60 -1.31
CA ILE A 347 -17.95 -1.45 -1.29
C ILE A 347 -18.35 -2.87 -1.74
N PRO A 348 -18.16 -3.20 -3.02
CA PRO A 348 -18.75 -4.41 -3.60
C PRO A 348 -18.16 -5.72 -3.09
N ASN A 349 -16.95 -5.72 -2.54
CA ASN A 349 -16.29 -6.94 -2.06
C ASN A 349 -15.13 -6.64 -1.07
N GLY A 350 -14.70 -7.69 -0.35
CA GLY A 350 -13.63 -7.61 0.67
C GLY A 350 -12.24 -7.26 0.13
N TYR A 351 -11.99 -7.40 -1.18
CA TYR A 351 -10.73 -7.06 -1.83
C TYR A 351 -10.74 -5.69 -2.52
N TYR A 352 -11.81 -4.93 -2.36
CA TYR A 352 -11.94 -3.60 -2.94
C TYR A 352 -10.95 -2.63 -2.30
N SER A 353 -10.25 -1.87 -3.14
CA SER A 353 -9.38 -0.77 -2.71
C SER A 353 -10.26 0.44 -2.38
N GLU A 354 -10.57 0.62 -1.10
CA GLU A 354 -11.32 1.79 -0.61
C GLU A 354 -10.35 2.94 -0.30
N HIS A 355 -10.84 4.17 -0.47
CA HIS A 355 -10.10 5.37 -0.10
C HIS A 355 -10.74 5.92 1.16
N HIS A 356 -10.00 5.87 2.25
CA HIS A 356 -10.40 6.42 3.55
C HIS A 356 -11.00 7.83 3.36
N PRO A 357 -12.10 8.22 4.04
CA PRO A 357 -12.77 9.53 3.85
C PRO A 357 -11.82 10.73 3.95
N MET A 358 -10.76 10.58 4.75
CA MET A 358 -9.68 11.55 4.87
C MET A 358 -9.04 11.94 3.54
N ILE A 359 -8.94 11.03 2.58
CA ILE A 359 -8.33 11.30 1.27
C ILE A 359 -9.20 12.28 0.48
N CYS A 360 -10.53 12.07 0.47
CA CYS A 360 -11.47 12.92 -0.25
C CYS A 360 -11.49 14.34 0.30
N TRP A 361 -11.65 14.47 1.61
CA TRP A 361 -11.68 15.78 2.28
C TRP A 361 -10.36 16.54 2.17
N LYS A 362 -9.22 15.85 2.23
CA LYS A 362 -7.91 16.47 1.95
C LYS A 362 -7.79 16.96 0.51
N GLY A 363 -8.31 16.19 -0.45
CA GLY A 363 -8.40 16.63 -1.85
C GLY A 363 -9.24 17.89 -2.04
N SER A 364 -10.23 18.11 -1.17
CA SER A 364 -11.05 19.33 -1.11
C SER A 364 -10.41 20.48 -0.30
N GLY A 365 -9.22 20.28 0.26
CA GLY A 365 -8.49 21.30 1.02
C GLY A 365 -8.77 21.33 2.53
N TYR A 366 -9.51 20.35 3.07
CA TYR A 366 -9.77 20.25 4.51
C TYR A 366 -8.66 19.49 5.24
N ASN A 367 -8.30 20.00 6.41
CA ASN A 367 -7.43 19.33 7.37
C ASN A 367 -8.25 18.64 8.47
N PHE A 368 -7.73 17.53 8.99
CA PHE A 368 -8.40 16.72 10.01
C PHE A 368 -7.79 16.99 11.38
N TYR A 369 -8.64 17.40 12.31
CA TYR A 369 -8.29 17.65 13.69
C TYR A 369 -9.07 16.72 14.60
N ARG A 370 -8.43 16.28 15.70
CA ARG A 370 -9.03 15.44 16.75
C ARG A 370 -9.70 14.19 16.19
N VAL A 371 -9.01 13.50 15.28
CA VAL A 371 -9.50 12.22 14.77
C VAL A 371 -9.46 11.20 15.90
N GLN A 372 -10.61 10.64 16.25
CA GLN A 372 -10.73 9.70 17.35
C GLN A 372 -11.84 8.68 17.13
N GLU A 373 -11.73 7.55 17.84
CA GLU A 373 -12.83 6.60 17.98
C GLU A 373 -13.81 7.13 19.03
N THR A 374 -15.09 7.22 18.66
CA THR A 374 -16.16 7.69 19.53
C THR A 374 -17.24 6.61 19.65
N PRO A 375 -17.64 6.20 20.87
CA PRO A 375 -18.77 5.31 21.06
C PRO A 375 -20.10 6.08 20.92
N VAL A 376 -21.04 5.57 20.12
CA VAL A 376 -22.40 6.13 19.95
C VAL A 376 -23.40 4.97 19.96
N ASP A 377 -24.30 4.95 20.95
CA ASP A 377 -25.34 3.92 21.13
C ASP A 377 -24.83 2.47 20.97
N GLY A 378 -23.65 2.17 21.53
CA GLY A 378 -23.03 0.84 21.46
C GLY A 378 -22.18 0.58 20.22
N HIS A 379 -22.22 1.46 19.22
CA HIS A 379 -21.39 1.40 18.03
C HIS A 379 -20.08 2.18 18.21
N ARG A 380 -19.00 1.69 17.60
CA ARG A 380 -17.75 2.45 17.48
C ARG A 380 -17.67 3.06 16.11
N ILE A 381 -17.53 4.37 16.06
CA ILE A 381 -17.37 5.15 14.83
C ILE A 381 -16.11 6.02 14.93
N TYR A 382 -15.66 6.54 13.80
CA TYR A 382 -14.68 7.62 13.82
C TYR A 382 -15.37 8.96 13.75
N THR A 383 -14.82 9.95 14.46
CA THR A 383 -15.23 11.35 14.40
C THR A 383 -14.00 12.24 14.23
N ALA A 384 -14.17 13.38 13.55
CA ALA A 384 -13.14 14.40 13.41
C ALA A 384 -13.74 15.79 13.22
N ARG A 385 -12.93 16.81 13.52
CA ARG A 385 -13.17 18.19 13.10
C ARG A 385 -12.44 18.42 11.78
N LEU A 386 -13.16 18.92 10.78
CA LEU A 386 -12.60 19.37 9.52
C LEU A 386 -12.39 20.88 9.59
N GLN A 387 -11.25 21.36 9.11
CA GLN A 387 -11.00 22.79 9.03
C GLN A 387 -10.33 23.17 7.71
N GLN A 388 -10.91 24.16 7.04
CA GLN A 388 -10.37 24.82 5.85
C GLN A 388 -10.49 26.32 6.06
N GLU A 389 -9.36 27.02 6.18
CA GLU A 389 -9.34 28.45 6.52
C GLU A 389 -10.18 28.78 7.78
N LYS A 390 -11.30 29.48 7.61
CA LYS A 390 -12.26 29.84 8.67
C LYS A 390 -13.41 28.86 8.80
N ASP A 391 -13.60 27.98 7.82
CA ASP A 391 -14.70 27.03 7.79
C ASP A 391 -14.36 25.84 8.69
N VAL A 392 -15.28 25.52 9.57
CA VAL A 392 -15.19 24.40 10.51
C VAL A 392 -16.40 23.51 10.32
N LEU A 393 -16.14 22.24 10.03
CA LEU A 393 -17.16 21.21 9.94
C LEU A 393 -16.82 20.06 10.90
N TYR A 394 -17.81 19.24 11.20
CA TYR A 394 -17.66 18.06 12.03
C TYR A 394 -18.09 16.86 11.21
N THR A 395 -17.28 15.81 11.20
CA THR A 395 -17.55 14.62 10.39
C THR A 395 -17.45 13.34 11.21
N ALA A 396 -18.24 12.35 10.83
CA ALA A 396 -18.20 11.00 11.35
C ALA A 396 -18.19 9.99 10.21
N TRP A 397 -17.57 8.82 10.41
CA TRP A 397 -17.66 7.73 9.45
C TRP A 397 -17.55 6.34 10.06
N TRP A 398 -18.18 5.39 9.37
CA TRP A 398 -18.19 3.97 9.69
C TRP A 398 -18.49 3.13 8.44
N TYR A 399 -18.37 1.82 8.57
CA TYR A 399 -18.77 0.83 7.57
C TYR A 399 -20.07 0.16 8.02
N ASP A 400 -21.02 0.01 7.10
CA ASP A 400 -22.32 -0.60 7.36
C ASP A 400 -22.73 -1.53 6.21
N ASN A 401 -23.21 -2.74 6.51
CA ASN A 401 -23.80 -3.63 5.51
C ASN A 401 -25.30 -3.88 5.75
N GLY A 402 -25.94 -3.08 6.60
CA GLY A 402 -27.34 -3.22 7.00
C GLY A 402 -27.57 -4.25 8.09
N VAL A 403 -26.57 -5.04 8.48
CA VAL A 403 -26.67 -5.99 9.62
C VAL A 403 -25.63 -5.67 10.68
N VAL A 404 -24.42 -5.36 10.24
CA VAL A 404 -23.26 -5.07 11.07
C VAL A 404 -22.74 -3.68 10.74
N THR A 405 -22.52 -2.91 11.80
CA THR A 405 -21.86 -1.60 11.76
C THR A 405 -20.49 -1.72 12.42
N THR A 406 -19.43 -1.28 11.74
CA THR A 406 -18.05 -1.34 12.28
C THR A 406 -17.22 -0.16 11.79
N ASN A 407 -16.25 0.30 12.59
CA ASN A 407 -15.20 1.22 12.13
C ASN A 407 -13.92 0.47 11.70
N SER A 408 -13.88 -0.86 11.82
CA SER A 408 -12.72 -1.69 11.54
C SER A 408 -12.65 -2.10 10.08
N GLN A 409 -11.60 -1.66 9.39
CA GLN A 409 -11.34 -2.08 8.01
C GLN A 409 -11.09 -3.58 7.88
N LEU A 410 -10.44 -4.18 8.87
CA LEU A 410 -10.14 -5.60 8.84
C LEU A 410 -11.43 -6.42 8.99
N GLN A 411 -12.34 -5.98 9.87
CA GLN A 411 -13.58 -6.68 10.15
C GLN A 411 -14.47 -6.74 8.91
N TRP A 412 -14.82 -5.59 8.31
CA TRP A 412 -15.74 -5.62 7.16
C TRP A 412 -15.16 -6.39 5.98
N ARG A 413 -13.83 -6.32 5.77
CA ARG A 413 -13.15 -7.10 4.72
C ARG A 413 -13.27 -8.59 4.98
N TRP A 414 -13.07 -9.00 6.22
CA TRP A 414 -13.17 -10.39 6.62
C TRP A 414 -14.60 -10.91 6.47
N ASP A 415 -15.59 -10.16 6.94
CA ASP A 415 -17.01 -10.50 6.81
C ASP A 415 -17.41 -10.64 5.33
N ALA A 416 -17.02 -9.68 4.48
CA ALA A 416 -17.30 -9.74 3.05
C ALA A 416 -16.60 -10.92 2.35
N LEU A 417 -15.39 -11.30 2.79
CA LEU A 417 -14.70 -12.50 2.28
C LEU A 417 -15.39 -13.81 2.72
N LEU A 418 -16.06 -13.81 3.87
CA LEU A 418 -16.86 -14.92 4.36
C LEU A 418 -18.28 -14.97 3.74
N GLY A 419 -18.60 -14.06 2.82
CA GLY A 419 -19.87 -14.04 2.10
C GLY A 419 -20.97 -13.21 2.76
N ALA A 420 -20.63 -12.34 3.72
CA ALA A 420 -21.58 -11.34 4.23
C ALA A 420 -21.99 -10.35 3.12
N HIS A 421 -23.10 -9.64 3.34
CA HIS A 421 -23.54 -8.59 2.43
C HIS A 421 -22.44 -7.54 2.22
N PRO A 422 -22.35 -6.96 1.01
CA PRO A 422 -21.45 -5.85 0.74
C PRO A 422 -21.62 -4.71 1.74
N TYR A 423 -20.51 -4.11 2.14
CA TYR A 423 -20.52 -2.96 3.02
C TYR A 423 -20.64 -1.66 2.22
N SER A 424 -21.04 -0.61 2.90
CA SER A 424 -20.97 0.77 2.46
C SER A 424 -20.18 1.57 3.49
N LEU A 425 -19.30 2.45 3.00
CA LEU A 425 -18.69 3.48 3.83
C LEU A 425 -19.67 4.65 3.93
N VAL A 426 -20.13 4.92 5.14
CA VAL A 426 -20.99 6.06 5.44
C VAL A 426 -20.14 7.17 6.03
N ASN A 427 -20.19 8.37 5.45
CA ASN A 427 -19.56 9.57 5.97
C ASN A 427 -20.62 10.66 6.15
N VAL A 428 -20.80 11.13 7.38
CA VAL A 428 -21.78 12.16 7.76
C VAL A 428 -21.03 13.41 8.16
N THR A 429 -21.44 14.57 7.67
CA THR A 429 -20.81 15.86 7.98
C THR A 429 -21.87 16.90 8.32
N ALA A 430 -21.59 17.71 9.34
CA ALA A 430 -22.48 18.76 9.85
C ALA A 430 -21.69 20.04 10.20
N ALA A 431 -22.40 21.16 10.33
CA ALA A 431 -21.81 22.45 10.70
C ALA A 431 -21.43 22.54 12.19
N SER A 432 -22.07 21.76 13.05
CA SER A 432 -21.78 21.73 14.48
C SER A 432 -21.65 20.31 15.04
N GLU A 433 -20.87 20.18 16.13
CA GLU A 433 -20.67 18.89 16.80
C GLU A 433 -22.00 18.32 17.33
N ARG A 434 -22.87 19.18 17.86
CA ARG A 434 -24.18 18.77 18.37
C ARG A 434 -25.08 18.23 17.26
N GLU A 435 -25.12 18.89 16.11
CA GLU A 435 -25.89 18.41 14.95
C GLU A 435 -25.34 17.09 14.43
N LEU A 436 -24.00 16.94 14.37
CA LEU A 436 -23.38 15.68 13.99
C LEU A 436 -23.79 14.55 14.93
N GLN A 437 -23.70 14.77 16.25
CA GLN A 437 -24.04 13.75 17.25
C GLN A 437 -25.50 13.31 17.13
N LEU A 438 -26.43 14.27 17.00
CA LEU A 438 -27.85 13.97 16.82
C LEU A 438 -28.11 13.21 15.50
N ALA A 439 -27.50 13.65 14.41
CA ALA A 439 -27.66 13.02 13.10
C ALA A 439 -27.10 11.59 13.06
N VAL A 440 -25.92 11.38 13.62
CA VAL A 440 -25.30 10.05 13.65
C VAL A 440 -26.10 9.08 14.50
N LYS A 441 -26.58 9.53 15.67
CA LYS A 441 -27.49 8.76 16.51
C LYS A 441 -28.76 8.37 15.74
N ASP A 442 -29.42 9.35 15.12
CA ASP A 442 -30.63 9.12 14.34
C ASP A 442 -30.41 8.12 13.19
N LEU A 443 -29.30 8.26 12.46
CA LEU A 443 -28.94 7.37 11.36
C LEU A 443 -28.62 5.96 11.84
N LEU A 444 -27.89 5.79 12.93
CA LEU A 444 -27.58 4.46 13.49
C LEU A 444 -28.82 3.77 14.06
N GLU A 445 -29.76 4.51 14.66
CA GLU A 445 -31.00 3.96 15.24
C GLU A 445 -32.06 3.64 14.17
N LYS A 446 -32.29 4.56 13.22
CA LYS A 446 -33.45 4.50 12.32
C LYS A 446 -33.15 3.99 10.92
N HIS A 447 -31.89 4.03 10.48
CA HIS A 447 -31.54 3.82 9.08
C HIS A 447 -30.41 2.80 8.93
N ARG A 448 -30.78 1.61 8.44
CA ARG A 448 -29.81 0.71 7.82
C ARG A 448 -29.45 1.31 6.45
N LEU A 449 -28.46 2.20 6.44
CA LEU A 449 -28.04 2.99 5.28
C LEU A 449 -27.35 2.16 4.18
N SER A 450 -27.10 0.89 4.43
CA SER A 450 -26.77 -0.07 3.37
C SER A 450 -27.86 -0.08 2.31
N THR A 451 -27.47 0.14 1.06
CA THR A 451 -28.34 0.09 -0.13
C THR A 451 -28.89 -1.30 -0.43
N TYR A 452 -28.57 -2.30 0.40
CA TYR A 452 -28.98 -3.70 0.25
C TYR A 452 -29.86 -4.11 1.42
N LEU A 453 -31.06 -3.54 1.49
CA LEU A 453 -32.22 -4.10 2.19
C LEU A 453 -33.48 -3.91 1.36
#